data_AF-A0A6L2PJ92-F1
#
_entry.id   AF-A0A6L2PJ92-F1
#
_cell.length_a   1.000
_cell.length_b   1.000
_cell.length_c   1.000
_cell.angle_alpha   90.00
_cell.angle_beta   90.00
_cell.angle_gamma   90.00
#
_symmetry.space_group_name_H-M   'P 1'
#
loop_
_entity.id
_entity.type
_entity.pdbx_description
1 polymer ?
#
loop_
_entity_poly.entity_id
_entity_poly.type
_entity_poly.pdbx_seq_one_letter_code
_entity_poly.pdbx_strand_id
1 'polypeptide(L)'
;MFIRTAFDVLETVEVTDYLRADTHLYALTRCCLSVPIATALERYVAFRNFLAYCKSLVNNMKELTVGKRVKLEDVEVLLNDSVRIHDQSYVEDVINSLVIGGRDKLQIISDFDRTLTKQHVDGKPTLSSFCIFSQCSQLPTGYKEQDAALCRHYRPIEIDPHISREEKAKHMVNWYQEAEKLLSGFDFRIEELEQVIRKEGVELREGSNRMLESLRTADVPVLVFSAGLGDSVSAVLRYHNALLPNVHIISNYLQFNGLQVNGFQGDIIHSFNKNQHAVEKSDYFKVLACRKNVLLLGDELGDAGMADGVQNPDSVLKIGFLYDRVEDRLEEFQNHFDIVLIDDQTMDVVNGILDLIL
;
A
#
# COMPACT_ATOMS: atom_id res chain seq x y z
N MET A 1 43.83 22.81 14.07
CA MET A 1 42.38 23.10 14.20
C MET A 1 41.53 22.06 13.48
N PHE A 2 41.83 21.71 12.21
CA PHE A 2 41.14 20.67 11.44
C PHE A 2 41.17 19.22 11.99
N ILE A 3 42.12 18.88 12.87
CA ILE A 3 42.28 17.51 13.41
C ILE A 3 41.36 17.26 14.62
N ARG A 4 40.99 18.29 15.39
CA ARG A 4 40.05 18.13 16.52
C ARG A 4 38.62 17.91 16.03
N THR A 5 38.21 18.61 14.98
CA THR A 5 36.87 18.50 14.40
C THR A 5 36.58 17.14 13.76
N ALA A 6 37.61 16.40 13.32
CA ALA A 6 37.45 15.06 12.75
C ALA A 6 37.26 13.98 13.83
N PHE A 7 37.77 14.20 15.05
CA PHE A 7 37.57 13.29 16.18
C PHE A 7 36.16 13.43 16.77
N ASP A 8 35.61 14.65 16.83
CA ASP A 8 34.25 14.90 17.32
C ASP A 8 33.16 14.26 16.42
N VAL A 9 33.45 14.05 15.13
CA VAL A 9 32.55 13.36 14.17
C VAL A 9 32.58 11.83 14.33
N LEU A 10 33.65 11.27 14.89
CA LEU A 10 33.78 9.83 15.13
C LEU A 10 33.19 9.39 16.47
N GLU A 11 33.09 10.28 17.46
CA GLU A 11 32.42 10.01 18.75
C GLU A 11 30.88 10.14 18.68
N THR A 12 30.34 10.71 17.59
CA THR A 12 28.89 10.97 17.44
C THR A 12 28.13 9.94 16.60
N VAL A 13 28.82 8.94 16.04
CA VAL A 13 28.20 7.80 15.36
C VAL A 13 28.47 6.56 16.20
N GLU A 14 27.44 5.75 16.46
CA GLU A 14 27.46 4.44 17.16
C GLU A 14 28.35 3.39 16.46
N VAL A 15 29.63 3.70 16.23
CA VAL A 15 30.64 2.82 15.63
C VAL A 15 31.57 2.25 16.70
N THR A 16 31.49 2.76 17.93
CA THR A 16 32.33 2.37 19.07
C THR A 16 32.13 0.93 19.50
N ASP A 17 30.93 0.36 19.32
CA ASP A 17 30.66 -1.03 19.67
C ASP A 17 31.12 -2.02 18.59
N TYR A 18 31.07 -1.63 17.31
CA TYR A 18 31.56 -2.47 16.20
C TYR A 18 33.10 -2.50 16.13
N LEU A 19 33.77 -1.39 16.44
CA LEU A 19 35.23 -1.28 16.39
C LEU A 19 35.96 -2.07 17.50
N ARG A 20 35.27 -2.43 18.59
CA ARG A 20 35.84 -3.25 19.67
C ARG A 20 35.82 -4.75 19.37
N ALA A 21 34.96 -5.21 18.46
CA ALA A 21 34.77 -6.64 18.19
C ALA A 21 35.78 -7.21 17.18
N ASP A 22 36.41 -6.37 16.36
CA ASP A 22 37.32 -6.81 15.30
C ASP A 22 38.79 -6.45 15.61
N THR A 23 39.52 -7.41 16.17
CA THR A 23 40.93 -7.30 16.56
C THR A 23 41.87 -6.91 15.40
N HIS A 24 41.47 -7.15 14.14
CA HIS A 24 42.28 -6.78 12.97
C HIS A 24 42.15 -5.29 12.62
N LEU A 25 40.96 -4.71 12.75
CA LEU A 25 40.73 -3.30 12.41
C LEU A 25 41.38 -2.35 13.43
N TYR A 26 41.36 -2.75 14.71
CA TYR A 26 42.03 -2.03 15.80
C TYR A 26 43.57 -2.08 15.68
N ALA A 27 44.12 -3.19 15.19
CA ALA A 27 45.56 -3.33 14.93
C ALA A 27 46.03 -2.46 13.75
N LEU A 28 45.23 -2.35 12.69
CA LEU A 28 45.51 -1.50 11.53
C LEU A 28 45.50 0.00 11.86
N THR A 29 44.56 0.45 12.72
CA THR A 29 44.52 1.86 13.16
C THR A 29 45.76 2.23 13.97
N ARG A 30 46.25 1.32 14.83
CA ARG A 30 47.51 1.52 15.57
C ARG A 30 48.73 1.54 14.64
N CYS A 31 48.76 0.70 13.62
CA CYS A 31 49.89 0.60 12.69
C CYS A 31 50.07 1.89 11.85
N CYS A 32 48.98 2.54 11.44
CA CYS A 32 49.05 3.82 10.73
C CYS A 32 49.52 4.99 11.63
N LEU A 33 49.39 4.88 12.95
CA LEU A 33 49.79 5.92 13.91
C LEU A 33 51.24 5.79 14.40
N SER A 34 51.91 4.66 14.16
CA SER A 34 53.25 4.37 14.68
C SER A 34 54.41 4.60 13.70
N VAL A 35 54.19 5.16 12.52
CA VAL A 35 55.25 5.45 11.54
C VAL A 35 55.77 6.89 11.75
N PRO A 36 57.02 7.10 12.20
CA PRO A 36 57.61 8.42 12.24
C PRO A 36 58.08 8.81 10.83
N ILE A 37 57.74 10.04 10.43
CA ILE A 37 58.16 10.70 9.17
C ILE A 37 57.36 10.24 7.93
N ALA A 38 56.08 10.61 7.90
CA ALA A 38 55.34 10.73 6.65
C ALA A 38 54.81 12.16 6.55
N THR A 39 55.05 12.80 5.41
CA THR A 39 54.56 14.16 5.11
C THR A 39 53.03 14.22 5.21
N ALA A 40 52.46 15.40 5.44
CA ALA A 40 51.01 15.56 5.57
C ALA A 40 50.22 14.96 4.38
N LEU A 41 50.83 14.95 3.19
CA LEU A 41 50.27 14.36 1.97
C LEU A 41 50.16 12.84 2.07
N GLU A 42 51.18 12.16 2.59
CA GLU A 42 51.19 10.70 2.72
C GLU A 42 50.18 10.21 3.76
N ARG A 43 49.99 10.96 4.86
CA ARG A 43 48.93 10.68 5.84
C ARG A 43 47.53 10.86 5.26
N TYR A 44 47.34 11.89 4.43
CA TYR A 44 46.06 12.11 3.75
C TYR A 44 45.74 11.00 2.74
N VAL A 45 46.73 10.55 1.96
CA VAL A 45 46.57 9.42 1.03
C VAL A 45 46.28 8.13 1.77
N ALA A 46 46.99 7.83 2.86
CA ALA A 46 46.73 6.66 3.69
C ALA A 46 45.31 6.68 4.28
N PHE A 47 44.85 7.84 4.76
CA PHE A 47 43.50 7.99 5.30
C PHE A 47 42.40 7.86 4.22
N ARG A 48 42.60 8.42 3.01
CA ARG A 48 41.67 8.20 1.89
C ARG A 48 41.61 6.73 1.47
N ASN A 49 42.74 6.05 1.42
CA ASN A 49 42.78 4.62 1.07
C ASN A 49 42.11 3.76 2.16
N PHE A 50 42.31 4.10 3.44
CA PHE A 50 41.61 3.45 4.55
C PHE A 50 40.10 3.66 4.47
N LEU A 51 39.64 4.90 4.21
CA LEU A 51 38.21 5.18 4.00
C LEU A 51 37.63 4.43 2.80
N ALA A 52 38.36 4.32 1.69
CA ALA A 52 37.96 3.55 0.53
C ALA A 52 37.87 2.05 0.84
N TYR A 53 38.83 1.52 1.61
CA TYR A 53 38.83 0.13 2.08
C TYR A 53 37.66 -0.15 3.03
N CYS A 54 37.39 0.72 4.01
CA CYS A 54 36.23 0.61 4.89
C CYS A 54 34.92 0.66 4.11
N LYS A 55 34.79 1.54 3.10
CA LYS A 55 33.62 1.56 2.21
C LYS A 55 33.47 0.25 1.43
N SER A 56 34.57 -0.30 0.91
CA SER A 56 34.56 -1.60 0.24
C SER A 56 34.18 -2.74 1.18
N LEU A 57 34.66 -2.73 2.43
CA LEU A 57 34.31 -3.73 3.44
C LEU A 57 32.83 -3.64 3.85
N VAL A 58 32.30 -2.43 4.04
CA VAL A 58 30.88 -2.23 4.31
C VAL A 58 30.03 -2.67 3.12
N ASN A 59 30.45 -2.39 1.88
CA ASN A 59 29.76 -2.86 0.68
C ASN A 59 29.82 -4.39 0.55
N ASN A 60 30.98 -5.01 0.77
CA ASN A 60 31.14 -6.45 0.72
C ASN A 60 30.39 -7.14 1.88
N MET A 61 30.35 -6.55 3.07
CA MET A 61 29.54 -7.06 4.18
C MET A 61 28.04 -6.90 3.93
N LYS A 62 27.62 -5.84 3.22
CA LYS A 62 26.25 -5.73 2.70
C LYS A 62 25.99 -6.81 1.65
N GLU A 63 26.90 -7.08 0.73
CA GLU A 63 26.76 -8.19 -0.23
C GLU A 63 26.82 -9.60 0.41
N LEU A 64 27.44 -9.73 1.58
CA LEU A 64 27.50 -10.98 2.35
C LEU A 64 26.29 -11.18 3.27
N THR A 65 25.61 -10.10 3.67
CA THR A 65 24.39 -10.14 4.52
C THR A 65 23.10 -10.02 3.72
N VAL A 66 23.13 -9.36 2.56
CA VAL A 66 22.05 -9.30 1.58
C VAL A 66 22.30 -10.45 0.60
N GLY A 67 21.33 -11.34 0.40
CA GLY A 67 21.44 -12.37 -0.63
C GLY A 67 21.67 -11.78 -2.03
N LYS A 68 21.75 -12.63 -3.06
CA LYS A 68 21.80 -12.17 -4.46
C LYS A 68 20.72 -11.10 -4.68
N ARG A 69 21.12 -9.90 -5.12
CA ARG A 69 20.20 -8.81 -5.47
C ARG A 69 19.13 -9.36 -6.42
N VAL A 70 17.87 -9.17 -6.05
CA VAL A 70 16.73 -9.57 -6.88
C VAL A 70 16.67 -8.64 -8.08
N LYS A 71 16.56 -9.20 -9.28
CA LYS A 71 16.24 -8.44 -10.49
C LYS A 71 14.82 -8.75 -10.93
N LEU A 72 14.21 -7.87 -11.74
CA LEU A 72 12.86 -8.14 -12.28
C LEU A 72 12.82 -9.42 -13.11
N GLU A 73 13.90 -9.72 -13.84
CA GLU A 73 14.05 -10.95 -14.63
C GLU A 73 14.03 -12.23 -13.80
N ASP A 74 14.31 -12.15 -12.49
CA ASP A 74 14.23 -13.29 -11.57
C ASP A 74 12.79 -13.55 -11.08
N VAL A 75 11.83 -12.66 -11.39
CA VAL A 75 10.43 -12.72 -10.93
C VAL A 75 9.50 -12.86 -12.13
N GLU A 76 9.23 -14.10 -12.54
CA GLU A 76 8.53 -14.43 -13.79
C GLU A 76 7.19 -13.69 -13.97
N VAL A 77 6.41 -13.53 -12.90
CA VAL A 77 5.12 -12.84 -12.94
C VAL A 77 5.22 -11.34 -13.32
N LEU A 78 6.38 -10.70 -13.10
CA LEU A 78 6.63 -9.31 -13.50
C LEU A 78 6.95 -9.17 -14.99
N LEU A 79 7.20 -10.27 -15.69
CA LEU A 79 7.52 -10.30 -17.12
C LEU A 79 6.28 -10.47 -18.01
N ASN A 80 5.10 -10.62 -17.41
CA ASN A 80 3.85 -10.78 -18.14
C ASN A 80 3.50 -9.55 -19.00
N ASP A 81 2.90 -9.79 -20.16
CA ASP A 81 2.48 -8.75 -21.13
C ASP A 81 1.40 -7.80 -20.58
N SER A 82 0.76 -8.11 -19.45
CA SER A 82 -0.18 -7.24 -18.73
C SER A 82 0.53 -6.24 -17.80
N VAL A 83 1.81 -6.45 -17.50
CA VAL A 83 2.55 -5.64 -16.53
C VAL A 83 3.22 -4.47 -17.23
N ARG A 84 3.03 -3.25 -16.71
CA ARG A 84 3.76 -2.06 -17.12
C ARG A 84 4.51 -1.50 -15.92
N ILE A 85 5.80 -1.28 -16.08
CA ILE A 85 6.67 -0.74 -15.04
C ILE A 85 7.21 0.59 -15.54
N HIS A 86 6.93 1.67 -14.80
CA HIS A 86 7.33 3.02 -15.20
C HIS A 86 8.86 3.20 -15.14
N ASP A 87 9.48 2.84 -14.01
CA ASP A 87 10.93 2.84 -13.82
C ASP A 87 11.39 1.50 -13.25
N GLN A 88 11.98 0.68 -14.13
CA GLN A 88 12.45 -0.66 -13.76
C GLN A 88 13.54 -0.63 -12.70
N SER A 89 14.50 0.32 -12.78
CA SER A 89 15.60 0.40 -11.83
C SER A 89 15.09 0.78 -10.45
N TYR A 90 14.16 1.73 -10.39
CA TYR A 90 13.50 2.13 -9.15
C TYR A 90 12.72 0.96 -8.54
N VAL A 91 11.90 0.24 -9.32
CA VAL A 91 11.14 -0.91 -8.82
C VAL A 91 12.07 -2.01 -8.29
N GLU A 92 13.18 -2.30 -8.97
CA GLU A 92 14.19 -3.23 -8.44
C GLU A 92 14.75 -2.78 -7.10
N ASP A 93 15.15 -1.51 -6.97
CA ASP A 93 15.70 -0.97 -5.73
C ASP A 93 14.69 -1.05 -4.58
N VAL A 94 13.42 -0.73 -4.86
CA VAL A 94 12.33 -0.83 -3.89
C VAL A 94 12.07 -2.28 -3.49
N ILE A 95 11.94 -3.21 -4.44
CA ILE A 95 11.74 -4.64 -4.14
C ILE A 95 12.89 -5.18 -3.28
N ASN A 96 14.15 -4.86 -3.61
CA ASN A 96 15.29 -5.28 -2.79
C ASN A 96 15.23 -4.68 -1.38
N SER A 97 14.81 -3.42 -1.23
CA SER A 97 14.61 -2.79 0.08
C SER A 97 13.49 -3.48 0.89
N LEU A 98 12.40 -3.87 0.23
CA LEU A 98 11.33 -4.66 0.86
C LEU A 98 11.85 -6.02 1.33
N VAL A 99 12.61 -6.74 0.49
CA VAL A 99 13.22 -8.03 0.82
C VAL A 99 14.21 -7.91 1.99
N ILE A 100 15.08 -6.89 1.99
CA ILE A 100 16.02 -6.62 3.08
C ILE A 100 15.29 -6.31 4.39
N GLY A 101 14.19 -5.56 4.32
CA GLY A 101 13.38 -5.23 5.49
C GLY A 101 12.57 -6.41 6.03
N GLY A 102 12.21 -7.35 5.16
CA GLY A 102 11.43 -8.54 5.49
C GLY A 102 10.04 -8.23 6.06
N ARG A 103 9.37 -9.30 6.53
CA ARG A 103 8.02 -9.23 7.11
C ARG A 103 7.87 -8.28 8.30
N ASP A 104 8.92 -8.10 9.11
CA ASP A 104 8.86 -7.32 10.36
C ASP A 104 8.70 -5.81 10.09
N LYS A 105 9.16 -5.35 8.91
CA LYS A 105 8.97 -3.96 8.46
C LYS A 105 7.78 -3.78 7.53
N LEU A 106 7.23 -4.86 6.98
CA LEU A 106 6.19 -4.81 5.95
C LEU A 106 4.81 -4.46 6.55
N GLN A 107 4.04 -3.66 5.82
CA GLN A 107 2.60 -3.49 5.96
C GLN A 107 1.94 -3.39 4.57
N ILE A 108 0.68 -3.82 4.48
CA ILE A 108 -0.12 -3.73 3.26
C ILE A 108 -1.18 -2.65 3.41
N ILE A 109 -1.35 -1.81 2.40
CA ILE A 109 -2.46 -0.86 2.30
C ILE A 109 -3.15 -1.10 0.96
N SER A 110 -4.41 -1.52 0.98
CA SER A 110 -5.15 -1.90 -0.22
C SER A 110 -6.48 -1.18 -0.28
N ASP A 111 -6.86 -0.68 -1.45
CA ASP A 111 -8.28 -0.47 -1.72
C ASP A 111 -9.03 -1.83 -1.78
N PHE A 112 -10.35 -1.79 -1.77
CA PHE A 112 -11.20 -2.97 -1.84
C PHE A 112 -11.88 -3.16 -3.20
N ASP A 113 -12.68 -2.18 -3.62
CA ASP A 113 -13.57 -2.33 -4.77
C ASP A 113 -12.73 -2.31 -6.03
N ARG A 114 -12.78 -3.35 -6.87
CA ARG A 114 -11.96 -3.48 -8.08
C ARG A 114 -10.44 -3.52 -7.83
N THR A 115 -10.01 -3.64 -6.57
CA THR A 115 -8.63 -3.88 -6.13
C THR A 115 -8.47 -5.24 -5.44
N LEU A 116 -9.22 -5.52 -4.36
CA LEU A 116 -9.31 -6.88 -3.82
C LEU A 116 -10.41 -7.68 -4.53
N THR A 117 -11.52 -7.03 -4.89
CA THR A 117 -12.53 -7.63 -5.77
C THR A 117 -12.09 -7.54 -7.24
N LYS A 118 -12.52 -8.51 -8.06
CA LYS A 118 -12.25 -8.47 -9.50
C LYS A 118 -12.86 -7.22 -10.13
N GLN A 119 -12.28 -6.70 -11.20
CA GLN A 119 -12.87 -5.63 -12.01
C GLN A 119 -14.02 -6.15 -12.88
N HIS A 120 -13.89 -7.39 -13.36
CA HIS A 120 -14.93 -8.09 -14.09
C HIS A 120 -14.84 -9.61 -13.92
N VAL A 121 -15.92 -10.31 -14.26
CA VAL A 121 -15.94 -11.78 -14.44
C VAL A 121 -16.49 -12.04 -15.83
N ASP A 122 -15.70 -12.70 -16.69
CA ASP A 122 -16.05 -12.98 -18.09
C ASP A 122 -16.49 -11.73 -18.88
N GLY A 123 -15.76 -10.62 -18.72
CA GLY A 123 -16.05 -9.33 -19.32
C GLY A 123 -17.26 -8.58 -18.74
N LYS A 124 -17.97 -9.14 -17.74
CA LYS A 124 -19.05 -8.45 -17.03
C LYS A 124 -18.51 -7.72 -15.81
N PRO A 125 -18.70 -6.40 -15.69
CA PRO A 125 -18.27 -5.65 -14.52
C PRO A 125 -18.86 -6.22 -13.23
N THR A 126 -18.04 -6.28 -12.19
CA THR A 126 -18.49 -6.67 -10.84
C THR A 126 -19.16 -5.50 -10.13
N LEU A 127 -19.92 -5.82 -9.09
CA LEU A 127 -20.54 -4.82 -8.22
C LEU A 127 -19.49 -4.27 -7.24
N SER A 128 -19.48 -2.94 -7.06
CA SER A 128 -18.84 -2.32 -5.91
C SER A 128 -19.61 -2.60 -4.62
N SER A 129 -19.00 -2.35 -3.47
CA SER A 129 -19.58 -2.45 -2.13
C SER A 129 -20.93 -1.71 -1.98
N PHE A 130 -21.06 -0.49 -2.52
CA PHE A 130 -22.34 0.24 -2.58
C PHE A 130 -23.34 -0.41 -3.53
N CYS A 131 -22.88 -0.91 -4.69
CA CYS A 131 -23.74 -1.60 -5.66
C CYS A 131 -24.27 -2.95 -5.14
N ILE A 132 -23.52 -3.63 -4.25
CA ILE A 132 -23.98 -4.81 -3.52
C ILE A 132 -25.14 -4.43 -2.61
N PHE A 133 -24.96 -3.37 -1.80
CA PHE A 133 -26.02 -2.87 -0.93
C PHE A 133 -27.28 -2.51 -1.74
N SER A 134 -27.14 -1.84 -2.88
CA SER A 134 -28.28 -1.43 -3.72
C SER A 134 -29.06 -2.59 -4.36
N GLN A 135 -28.58 -3.85 -4.29
CA GLN A 135 -29.37 -5.02 -4.68
C GLN A 135 -30.21 -5.61 -3.55
N CYS A 136 -30.05 -5.14 -2.32
CA CYS A 136 -30.79 -5.66 -1.17
C CYS A 136 -32.30 -5.37 -1.30
N SER A 137 -33.12 -6.40 -1.06
CA SER A 137 -34.57 -6.32 -1.12
C SER A 137 -35.19 -5.61 0.08
N GLN A 138 -34.46 -5.48 1.20
CA GLN A 138 -34.90 -4.69 2.36
C GLN A 138 -34.89 -3.17 2.10
N LEU A 139 -34.30 -2.70 0.99
CA LEU A 139 -34.23 -1.27 0.70
C LEU A 139 -35.59 -0.69 0.32
N PRO A 140 -35.84 0.59 0.67
CA PRO A 140 -37.06 1.29 0.27
C PRO A 140 -37.26 1.29 -1.25
N THR A 141 -38.52 1.21 -1.68
CA THR A 141 -38.87 1.38 -3.09
C THR A 141 -38.36 2.72 -3.60
N GLY A 142 -37.63 2.71 -4.72
CA GLY A 142 -37.04 3.91 -5.31
C GLY A 142 -35.59 4.19 -4.89
N TYR A 143 -35.06 3.52 -3.85
CA TYR A 143 -33.68 3.74 -3.39
C TYR A 143 -32.69 3.50 -4.55
N LYS A 144 -32.80 2.35 -5.22
CA LYS A 144 -31.88 1.94 -6.29
C LYS A 144 -31.91 2.93 -7.45
N GLU A 145 -33.09 3.44 -7.81
CA GLU A 145 -33.25 4.42 -8.88
C GLU A 145 -32.65 5.79 -8.51
N GLN A 146 -32.80 6.21 -7.24
CA GLN A 146 -32.24 7.45 -6.71
C GLN A 146 -30.72 7.38 -6.61
N ASP A 147 -30.18 6.30 -6.05
CA ASP A 147 -28.74 6.05 -5.96
C ASP A 147 -28.09 6.01 -7.36
N ALA A 148 -28.73 5.29 -8.30
CA ALA A 148 -28.26 5.27 -9.68
C ALA A 148 -28.33 6.65 -10.35
N ALA A 149 -29.27 7.53 -9.96
CA ALA A 149 -29.32 8.90 -10.46
C ALA A 149 -28.18 9.76 -9.92
N LEU A 150 -27.82 9.62 -8.64
CA LEU A 150 -26.65 10.27 -8.06
C LEU A 150 -25.37 9.80 -8.78
N CYS A 151 -25.20 8.50 -8.97
CA CYS A 151 -24.05 7.94 -9.69
C CYS A 151 -23.95 8.49 -11.13
N ARG A 152 -25.05 8.54 -11.88
CA ARG A 152 -25.06 9.14 -13.23
C ARG A 152 -24.65 10.61 -13.25
N HIS A 153 -24.90 11.36 -12.18
CA HIS A 153 -24.52 12.76 -12.08
C HIS A 153 -23.04 12.94 -11.69
N TYR A 154 -22.59 12.27 -10.62
CA TYR A 154 -21.28 12.52 -10.03
C TYR A 154 -20.14 11.67 -10.58
N ARG A 155 -20.40 10.43 -11.04
CA ARG A 155 -19.34 9.56 -11.57
C ARG A 155 -18.60 10.17 -12.77
N PRO A 156 -19.27 10.82 -13.75
CA PRO A 156 -18.56 11.51 -14.83
C PRO A 156 -17.59 12.59 -14.32
N ILE A 157 -17.97 13.32 -13.26
CA ILE A 157 -17.15 14.38 -12.65
C ILE A 157 -15.93 13.78 -11.95
N GLU A 158 -16.12 12.66 -11.22
CA GLU A 158 -15.04 11.96 -10.52
C GLU A 158 -13.89 11.56 -11.47
N ILE A 159 -14.25 11.06 -12.65
CA ILE A 159 -13.30 10.51 -13.61
C ILE A 159 -12.85 11.49 -14.70
N ASP A 160 -13.31 12.74 -14.68
CA ASP A 160 -13.01 13.73 -15.71
C ASP A 160 -11.56 14.23 -15.59
N PRO A 161 -10.66 13.99 -16.55
CA PRO A 161 -9.26 14.43 -16.46
C PRO A 161 -9.11 15.97 -16.50
N HIS A 162 -10.15 16.71 -16.89
CA HIS A 162 -10.11 18.17 -17.02
C HIS A 162 -10.57 18.91 -15.76
N ILE A 163 -11.09 18.21 -14.75
CA ILE A 163 -11.50 18.81 -13.47
C ILE A 163 -10.38 18.62 -12.45
N SER A 164 -10.03 19.69 -11.74
CA SER A 164 -8.96 19.63 -10.74
C SER A 164 -9.30 18.68 -9.59
N ARG A 165 -8.27 18.09 -8.97
CA ARG A 165 -8.44 17.21 -7.79
C ARG A 165 -9.20 17.90 -6.64
N GLU A 166 -8.95 19.20 -6.41
CA GLU A 166 -9.62 19.97 -5.35
C GLU A 166 -11.12 20.14 -5.65
N GLU A 167 -11.49 20.44 -6.89
CA GLU A 167 -12.89 20.57 -7.29
C GLU A 167 -13.61 19.22 -7.25
N LYS A 168 -12.97 18.15 -7.75
CA LYS A 168 -13.50 16.79 -7.63
C LYS A 168 -13.77 16.39 -6.18
N ALA A 169 -12.86 16.71 -5.26
CA ALA A 169 -13.05 16.42 -3.84
C ALA A 169 -14.32 17.09 -3.29
N LYS A 170 -14.60 18.36 -3.65
CA LYS A 170 -15.83 19.07 -3.25
C LYS A 170 -17.09 18.38 -3.81
N HIS A 171 -17.05 17.93 -5.07
CA HIS A 171 -18.15 17.18 -5.68
C HIS A 171 -18.37 15.82 -5.03
N MET A 172 -17.31 15.11 -4.64
CA MET A 172 -17.44 13.84 -3.92
C MET A 172 -18.05 14.02 -2.54
N VAL A 173 -17.70 15.08 -1.81
CA VAL A 173 -18.37 15.41 -0.55
C VAL A 173 -19.87 15.61 -0.76
N ASN A 174 -20.27 16.36 -1.79
CA ASN A 174 -21.69 16.56 -2.11
C ASN A 174 -22.38 15.24 -2.48
N TRP A 175 -21.73 14.38 -3.27
CA TRP A 175 -22.29 13.06 -3.62
C TRP A 175 -22.59 12.24 -2.37
N TYR A 176 -21.62 12.08 -1.47
CA TYR A 176 -21.83 11.27 -0.27
C TYR A 176 -22.85 11.89 0.68
N GLN A 177 -22.93 13.22 0.79
CA GLN A 177 -23.98 13.89 1.55
C GLN A 177 -25.38 13.69 0.96
N GLU A 178 -25.51 13.60 -0.36
CA GLU A 178 -26.79 13.27 -1.01
C GLU A 178 -27.13 11.79 -0.88
N ALA A 179 -26.14 10.90 -1.00
CA ALA A 179 -26.31 9.47 -0.77
C ALA A 179 -26.74 9.18 0.68
N GLU A 180 -26.16 9.88 1.66
CA GLU A 180 -26.50 9.74 3.07
C GLU A 180 -27.98 10.08 3.35
N LYS A 181 -28.56 11.04 2.63
CA LYS A 181 -30.00 11.36 2.74
C LYS A 181 -30.89 10.18 2.30
N LEU A 182 -30.40 9.30 1.44
CA LEU A 182 -31.09 8.09 1.03
C LEU A 182 -31.00 6.98 2.10
N LEU A 183 -30.03 7.08 3.02
CA LEU A 183 -29.73 6.11 4.07
C LEU A 183 -30.42 6.47 5.39
N SER A 184 -31.71 6.78 5.38
CA SER A 184 -32.43 7.10 6.63
C SER A 184 -33.85 6.56 6.63
N GLY A 185 -34.30 6.13 7.81
CA GLY A 185 -35.73 5.88 8.08
C GLY A 185 -36.24 4.50 7.68
N PHE A 186 -35.36 3.52 7.46
CA PHE A 186 -35.76 2.14 7.17
C PHE A 186 -34.95 1.13 7.97
N ASP A 187 -35.55 -0.01 8.27
CA ASP A 187 -34.89 -1.12 8.95
C ASP A 187 -34.04 -1.92 7.96
N PHE A 188 -32.84 -2.30 8.38
CA PHE A 188 -31.94 -3.12 7.58
C PHE A 188 -31.23 -4.17 8.42
N ARG A 189 -31.08 -5.37 7.86
CA ARG A 189 -30.35 -6.48 8.46
C ARG A 189 -29.17 -6.85 7.58
N ILE A 190 -27.96 -6.69 8.13
CA ILE A 190 -26.67 -6.88 7.44
C ILE A 190 -26.54 -8.28 6.84
N GLU A 191 -27.21 -9.28 7.39
CA GLU A 191 -27.18 -10.66 6.92
C GLU A 191 -27.70 -10.83 5.49
N GLU A 192 -28.51 -9.89 4.97
CA GLU A 192 -28.94 -9.92 3.57
C GLU A 192 -27.77 -9.69 2.59
N LEU A 193 -26.72 -8.95 3.00
CA LEU A 193 -25.57 -8.67 2.13
C LEU A 193 -24.92 -9.97 1.65
N GLU A 194 -24.77 -10.97 2.52
CA GLU A 194 -24.20 -12.28 2.13
C GLU A 194 -25.09 -13.03 1.13
N GLN A 195 -26.41 -12.83 1.19
CA GLN A 195 -27.34 -13.43 0.22
C GLN A 195 -27.18 -12.78 -1.15
N VAL A 196 -27.04 -11.45 -1.19
CA VAL A 196 -26.73 -10.71 -2.42
C VAL A 196 -25.39 -11.14 -2.98
N ILE A 197 -24.33 -11.20 -2.16
CA ILE A 197 -22.98 -11.61 -2.57
C ILE A 197 -23.00 -12.97 -3.25
N ARG A 198 -23.70 -13.96 -2.65
CA ARG A 198 -23.88 -15.28 -3.23
C ARG A 198 -24.64 -15.25 -4.56
N LYS A 199 -25.70 -14.45 -4.64
CA LYS A 199 -26.57 -14.37 -5.82
C LYS A 199 -25.88 -13.68 -7.00
N GLU A 200 -25.20 -12.57 -6.75
CA GLU A 200 -24.58 -11.74 -7.77
C GLU A 200 -23.17 -12.24 -8.15
N GLY A 201 -22.62 -13.21 -7.41
CA GLY A 201 -21.33 -13.82 -7.72
C GLY A 201 -20.16 -12.85 -7.52
N VAL A 202 -20.18 -12.08 -6.42
CA VAL A 202 -19.09 -11.15 -6.11
C VAL A 202 -17.85 -11.94 -5.71
N GLU A 203 -16.76 -11.79 -6.47
CA GLU A 203 -15.52 -12.54 -6.29
C GLU A 203 -14.34 -11.62 -5.93
N LEU A 204 -13.48 -12.13 -5.06
CA LEU A 204 -12.13 -11.60 -4.89
C LEU A 204 -11.26 -11.96 -6.10
N ARG A 205 -10.22 -11.17 -6.36
CA ARG A 205 -9.19 -11.53 -7.33
C ARG A 205 -8.58 -12.88 -6.99
N GLU A 206 -8.25 -13.65 -8.02
CA GLU A 206 -7.63 -14.97 -7.83
C GLU A 206 -6.33 -14.82 -7.03
N GLY A 207 -6.08 -15.72 -6.08
CA GLY A 207 -4.91 -15.63 -5.19
C GLY A 207 -5.04 -14.66 -4.01
N SER A 208 -6.15 -13.92 -3.84
CA SER A 208 -6.35 -13.04 -2.68
C SER A 208 -6.36 -13.79 -1.35
N ASN A 209 -6.98 -14.97 -1.29
CA ASN A 209 -6.99 -15.80 -0.07
C ASN A 209 -5.58 -16.27 0.30
N ARG A 210 -4.78 -16.67 -0.69
CA ARG A 210 -3.37 -17.03 -0.50
C ARG A 210 -2.58 -15.84 0.05
N MET A 211 -2.71 -14.68 -0.57
CA MET A 211 -2.04 -13.45 -0.15
C MET A 211 -2.34 -13.13 1.32
N LEU A 212 -3.62 -13.03 1.67
CA LEU A 212 -4.06 -12.66 3.03
C LEU A 212 -3.62 -13.69 4.08
N GLU A 213 -3.66 -14.98 3.75
CA GLU A 213 -3.26 -16.07 4.64
C GLU A 213 -1.74 -16.12 4.86
N SER A 214 -0.94 -15.89 3.81
CA SER A 214 0.52 -15.75 3.92
C SER A 214 0.89 -14.58 4.81
N LEU A 215 0.25 -13.42 4.61
CA LEU A 215 0.44 -12.22 5.43
C LEU A 215 0.04 -12.48 6.88
N ARG A 216 -1.09 -13.16 7.13
CA ARG A 216 -1.52 -13.55 8.47
C ARG A 216 -0.48 -14.43 9.17
N THR A 217 0.02 -15.43 8.46
CA THR A 217 1.02 -16.39 8.99
C THR A 217 2.34 -15.69 9.32
N ALA A 218 2.70 -14.67 8.54
CA ALA A 218 3.87 -13.83 8.76
C ALA A 218 3.64 -12.66 9.74
N ASP A 219 2.46 -12.57 10.36
CA ASP A 219 2.05 -11.45 11.22
C ASP A 219 2.19 -10.07 10.55
N VAL A 220 1.88 -9.97 9.26
CA VAL A 220 1.90 -8.71 8.50
C VAL A 220 0.50 -8.09 8.51
N PRO A 221 0.33 -6.83 8.97
CA PRO A 221 -0.96 -6.16 9.01
C PRO A 221 -1.38 -5.74 7.61
N VAL A 222 -2.68 -5.86 7.37
CA VAL A 222 -3.34 -5.45 6.13
C VAL A 222 -4.39 -4.41 6.45
N LEU A 223 -4.20 -3.21 5.92
CA LEU A 223 -5.23 -2.19 5.93
C LEU A 223 -6.02 -2.26 4.63
N VAL A 224 -7.30 -2.57 4.72
CA VAL A 224 -8.27 -2.36 3.65
C VAL A 224 -8.85 -0.97 3.82
N PHE A 225 -8.47 -0.04 2.96
CA PHE A 225 -8.87 1.37 3.03
C PHE A 225 -9.80 1.73 1.87
N SER A 226 -11.10 1.57 2.12
CA SER A 226 -12.12 1.65 1.07
C SER A 226 -13.01 2.89 1.24
N ALA A 227 -13.22 3.62 0.16
CA ALA A 227 -14.26 4.65 0.08
C ALA A 227 -15.67 4.07 -0.06
N GLY A 228 -15.78 2.75 -0.19
CA GLY A 228 -17.03 2.02 -0.32
C GLY A 228 -17.89 1.96 0.95
N LEU A 229 -18.84 1.02 0.96
CA LEU A 229 -19.66 0.69 2.12
C LEU A 229 -19.00 -0.41 2.96
N GLY A 230 -18.52 -0.05 4.15
CA GLY A 230 -17.78 -0.93 5.07
C GLY A 230 -18.52 -2.19 5.48
N ASP A 231 -19.85 -2.13 5.64
CA ASP A 231 -20.68 -3.31 5.93
C ASP A 231 -20.64 -4.33 4.79
N SER A 232 -20.70 -3.87 3.53
CA SER A 232 -20.55 -4.71 2.35
C SER A 232 -19.12 -5.25 2.21
N VAL A 233 -18.10 -4.41 2.41
CA VAL A 233 -16.69 -4.83 2.41
C VAL A 233 -16.47 -5.97 3.41
N SER A 234 -16.94 -5.77 4.64
CA SER A 234 -16.86 -6.75 5.72
C SER A 234 -17.63 -8.03 5.38
N ALA A 235 -18.83 -7.91 4.81
CA ALA A 235 -19.62 -9.07 4.40
C ALA A 235 -18.94 -9.89 3.30
N VAL A 236 -18.35 -9.26 2.28
CA VAL A 236 -17.63 -9.95 1.21
C VAL A 236 -16.39 -10.67 1.76
N LEU A 237 -15.59 -9.99 2.57
CA LEU A 237 -14.40 -10.60 3.16
C LEU A 237 -14.77 -11.76 4.10
N ARG A 238 -15.85 -11.66 4.88
CA ARG A 238 -16.35 -12.77 5.70
C ARG A 238 -16.85 -13.94 4.84
N TYR A 239 -17.64 -13.66 3.80
CA TYR A 239 -18.20 -14.67 2.91
C TYR A 239 -17.10 -15.53 2.25
N HIS A 240 -15.98 -14.91 1.88
CA HIS A 240 -14.83 -15.60 1.27
C HIS A 240 -13.80 -16.13 2.27
N ASN A 241 -14.06 -16.05 3.59
CA ASN A 241 -13.11 -16.39 4.66
C ASN A 241 -11.79 -15.59 4.60
N ALA A 242 -11.85 -14.37 4.08
CA ALA A 242 -10.74 -13.45 3.90
C ALA A 242 -10.64 -12.37 4.99
N LEU A 243 -11.66 -12.23 5.85
CA LEU A 243 -11.61 -11.32 7.00
C LEU A 243 -10.80 -11.95 8.15
N LEU A 244 -9.48 -11.98 7.99
CA LEU A 244 -8.52 -12.58 8.93
C LEU A 244 -8.16 -11.60 10.06
N PRO A 245 -7.61 -12.08 11.19
CA PRO A 245 -7.30 -11.23 12.35
C PRO A 245 -6.30 -10.08 12.09
N ASN A 246 -5.44 -10.22 11.07
CA ASN A 246 -4.48 -9.20 10.65
C ASN A 246 -5.06 -8.19 9.64
N VAL A 247 -6.33 -8.35 9.24
CA VAL A 247 -7.01 -7.46 8.30
C VAL A 247 -7.83 -6.44 9.09
N HIS A 248 -7.47 -5.17 8.92
CA HIS A 248 -8.20 -4.02 9.46
C HIS A 248 -8.92 -3.28 8.33
N ILE A 249 -10.18 -2.91 8.52
CA ILE A 249 -10.98 -2.22 7.49
C ILE A 249 -11.30 -0.81 7.97
N ILE A 250 -10.93 0.19 7.17
CA ILE A 250 -11.35 1.59 7.30
C ILE A 250 -12.23 1.91 6.10
N SER A 251 -13.49 2.23 6.35
CA SER A 251 -14.50 2.48 5.31
C SER A 251 -15.74 3.18 5.87
N ASN A 252 -16.74 3.49 5.04
CA ASN A 252 -17.99 4.12 5.46
C ASN A 252 -18.97 3.05 5.96
N TYR A 253 -19.21 2.98 7.27
CA TYR A 253 -20.17 2.03 7.85
C TYR A 253 -21.55 2.68 8.02
N LEU A 254 -22.62 1.89 7.88
CA LEU A 254 -23.98 2.31 8.18
C LEU A 254 -24.13 2.62 9.66
N GLN A 255 -24.74 3.76 9.98
CA GLN A 255 -25.12 4.07 11.35
C GLN A 255 -26.49 3.47 11.66
N PHE A 256 -26.56 2.66 12.72
CA PHE A 256 -27.79 2.01 13.16
C PHE A 256 -28.33 2.64 14.46
N ASN A 257 -29.65 2.85 14.50
CA ASN A 257 -30.40 3.09 15.72
C ASN A 257 -31.36 1.91 15.94
N GLY A 258 -30.89 0.88 16.64
CA GLY A 258 -31.56 -0.43 16.63
C GLY A 258 -31.37 -1.12 15.29
N LEU A 259 -32.47 -1.44 14.59
CA LEU A 259 -32.43 -1.96 13.22
C LEU A 259 -32.51 -0.86 12.15
N GLN A 260 -32.85 0.37 12.55
CA GLN A 260 -33.06 1.46 11.61
C GLN A 260 -31.74 2.05 11.15
N VAL A 261 -31.54 2.16 9.84
CA VAL A 261 -30.41 2.88 9.23
C VAL A 261 -30.65 4.38 9.35
N ASN A 262 -29.60 5.10 9.76
CA ASN A 262 -29.63 6.54 9.98
C ASN A 262 -28.29 7.20 9.61
N GLY A 263 -27.90 7.07 8.34
CA GLY A 263 -26.72 7.71 7.75
C GLY A 263 -25.45 6.87 7.86
N PHE A 264 -24.30 7.55 7.80
CA PHE A 264 -22.98 6.93 7.97
C PHE A 264 -22.41 7.13 9.37
N GLN A 265 -21.52 6.24 9.80
CA GLN A 265 -20.74 6.41 11.02
C GLN A 265 -19.53 7.30 10.77
N GLY A 266 -19.32 8.31 11.62
CA GLY A 266 -18.08 9.09 11.66
C GLY A 266 -17.88 10.01 10.45
N ASP A 267 -16.61 10.28 10.13
CA ASP A 267 -16.22 11.13 9.01
C ASP A 267 -16.29 10.34 7.69
N ILE A 268 -16.87 10.93 6.65
CA ILE A 268 -17.03 10.30 5.33
C ILE A 268 -15.67 10.13 4.64
N ILE A 269 -15.43 8.93 4.09
CA ILE A 269 -14.30 8.59 3.24
C ILE A 269 -14.78 8.53 1.79
N HIS A 270 -14.11 9.27 0.91
CA HIS A 270 -14.35 9.30 -0.53
C HIS A 270 -13.01 9.20 -1.29
N SER A 271 -13.07 9.02 -2.61
CA SER A 271 -11.91 8.72 -3.47
C SER A 271 -10.74 9.72 -3.41
N PHE A 272 -10.93 10.93 -2.84
CA PHE A 272 -9.91 11.98 -2.78
C PHE A 272 -9.44 12.36 -1.37
N ASN A 273 -10.02 11.79 -0.31
CA ASN A 273 -9.62 12.04 1.08
C ASN A 273 -9.06 10.80 1.81
N LYS A 274 -8.75 9.73 1.06
CA LYS A 274 -8.05 8.54 1.57
C LYS A 274 -6.58 8.85 1.88
N ASN A 275 -6.34 9.55 2.97
CA ASN A 275 -5.01 9.94 3.44
C ASN A 275 -4.89 9.80 4.95
N GLN A 276 -3.76 10.26 5.51
CA GLN A 276 -3.45 10.19 6.94
C GLN A 276 -4.60 10.65 7.84
N HIS A 277 -5.28 11.73 7.51
CA HIS A 277 -6.29 12.34 8.36
C HIS A 277 -7.52 11.46 8.59
N ALA A 278 -7.83 10.58 7.64
CA ALA A 278 -8.90 9.60 7.79
C ALA A 278 -8.51 8.42 8.69
N VAL A 279 -7.21 8.24 8.98
CA VAL A 279 -6.67 7.09 9.76
C VAL A 279 -6.15 7.50 11.14
N GLU A 280 -5.82 8.79 11.36
CA GLU A 280 -5.21 9.36 12.56
C GLU A 280 -5.94 9.09 13.89
N LYS A 281 -7.25 8.83 13.84
CA LYS A 281 -8.07 8.60 15.03
C LYS A 281 -8.11 7.14 15.49
N SER A 282 -7.44 6.22 14.79
CA SER A 282 -7.50 4.77 15.07
C SER A 282 -6.30 4.29 15.89
N ASP A 283 -6.52 3.36 16.84
CA ASP A 283 -5.44 2.67 17.59
C ASP A 283 -4.55 1.81 16.67
N TYR A 284 -4.99 1.55 15.44
CA TYR A 284 -4.26 0.82 14.40
C TYR A 284 -2.86 1.40 14.14
N PHE A 285 -2.69 2.72 14.28
CA PHE A 285 -1.41 3.39 14.03
C PHE A 285 -0.29 2.97 14.99
N LYS A 286 -0.63 2.53 16.22
CA LYS A 286 0.37 2.03 17.18
C LYS A 286 1.03 0.73 16.70
N VAL A 287 0.27 -0.11 16.00
CA VAL A 287 0.77 -1.37 15.42
C VAL A 287 1.68 -1.11 14.21
N LEU A 288 1.46 0.00 13.51
CA LEU A 288 2.19 0.34 12.28
C LEU A 288 3.48 1.14 12.49
N ALA A 289 3.72 1.69 13.68
CA ALA A 289 4.85 2.59 13.93
C ALA A 289 6.24 2.00 13.57
N CYS A 290 6.39 0.68 13.65
CA CYS A 290 7.64 -0.02 13.30
C CYS A 290 7.67 -0.55 11.86
N ARG A 291 6.54 -0.50 11.13
CA ARG A 291 6.39 -1.11 9.80
C ARG A 291 6.53 -0.05 8.72
N LYS A 292 7.76 0.23 8.30
CA LYS A 292 8.07 1.34 7.40
C LYS A 292 8.09 0.97 5.92
N ASN A 293 7.93 -0.31 5.60
CA ASN A 293 7.89 -0.82 4.24
C ASN A 293 6.43 -1.04 3.84
N VAL A 294 5.97 -0.40 2.77
CA VAL A 294 4.57 -0.41 2.35
C VAL A 294 4.44 -1.04 0.97
N LEU A 295 3.54 -2.01 0.86
CA LEU A 295 2.99 -2.45 -0.42
C LEU A 295 1.58 -1.88 -0.56
N LEU A 296 1.39 -0.97 -1.51
CA LEU A 296 0.14 -0.27 -1.75
C LEU A 296 -0.55 -0.82 -2.99
N LEU A 297 -1.84 -1.14 -2.87
CA LEU A 297 -2.67 -1.67 -3.95
C LEU A 297 -3.88 -0.75 -4.19
N GLY A 298 -4.18 -0.41 -5.44
CA GLY A 298 -5.36 0.39 -5.80
C GLY A 298 -5.74 0.30 -7.27
N ASP A 299 -6.92 0.78 -7.63
CA ASP A 299 -7.41 0.80 -9.03
C ASP A 299 -7.85 2.19 -9.48
N GLU A 300 -7.86 3.17 -8.58
CA GLU A 300 -8.09 4.58 -8.90
C GLU A 300 -6.86 5.43 -8.55
N LEU A 301 -6.70 6.56 -9.25
CA LEU A 301 -5.56 7.47 -9.02
C LEU A 301 -5.51 8.03 -7.60
N GLY A 302 -6.68 8.15 -6.96
CA GLY A 302 -6.80 8.57 -5.56
C GLY A 302 -6.15 7.61 -4.58
N ASP A 303 -6.05 6.32 -4.93
CA ASP A 303 -5.49 5.29 -4.06
C ASP A 303 -3.97 5.39 -3.93
N ALA A 304 -3.28 5.96 -4.92
CA ALA A 304 -1.84 6.18 -4.88
C ALA A 304 -1.38 7.05 -3.69
N GLY A 305 -2.30 7.80 -3.07
CA GLY A 305 -2.06 8.62 -1.87
C GLY A 305 -2.39 7.94 -0.54
N MET A 306 -2.85 6.68 -0.52
CA MET A 306 -3.22 6.00 0.75
C MET A 306 -2.01 5.82 1.69
N ALA A 307 -0.80 5.73 1.14
CA ALA A 307 0.44 5.63 1.92
C ALA A 307 0.94 6.98 2.45
N ASP A 308 0.36 8.11 2.05
CA ASP A 308 0.80 9.45 2.50
C ASP A 308 0.70 9.61 4.02
N GLY A 309 -0.15 8.79 4.65
CA GLY A 309 -0.27 8.75 6.11
C GLY A 309 0.77 7.93 6.85
N VAL A 310 1.65 7.21 6.16
CA VAL A 310 2.72 6.44 6.82
C VAL A 310 3.84 7.41 7.22
N GLN A 311 4.19 7.43 8.50
CA GLN A 311 5.23 8.33 9.00
C GLN A 311 6.62 7.84 8.62
N ASN A 312 7.34 8.63 7.80
CA ASN A 312 8.72 8.36 7.37
C ASN A 312 8.92 6.93 6.83
N PRO A 313 8.24 6.56 5.73
CA PRO A 313 8.38 5.22 5.15
C PRO A 313 9.81 5.01 4.65
N ASP A 314 10.34 3.80 4.84
CA ASP A 314 11.64 3.37 4.32
C ASP A 314 11.51 3.06 2.82
N SER A 315 10.40 2.44 2.42
CA SER A 315 10.10 2.08 1.03
C SER A 315 8.60 1.94 0.80
N VAL A 316 8.12 2.42 -0.34
CA VAL A 316 6.71 2.30 -0.77
C VAL A 316 6.70 1.77 -2.20
N LEU A 317 6.11 0.61 -2.41
CA LEU A 317 5.83 0.06 -3.74
C LEU A 317 4.34 0.18 -4.01
N LYS A 318 3.97 0.86 -5.10
CA LYS A 318 2.59 1.10 -5.50
C LYS A 318 2.24 0.27 -6.72
N ILE A 319 1.19 -0.55 -6.59
CA ILE A 319 0.68 -1.41 -7.66
C ILE A 319 -0.74 -0.97 -8.00
N GLY A 320 -0.94 -0.55 -9.25
CA GLY A 320 -2.21 -0.08 -9.79
C GLY A 320 -2.88 -1.11 -10.69
N PHE A 321 -4.16 -1.40 -10.48
CA PHE A 321 -4.94 -2.28 -11.36
C PHE A 321 -5.76 -1.44 -12.35
N LEU A 322 -5.52 -1.61 -13.65
CA LEU A 322 -6.14 -0.80 -14.70
C LEU A 322 -6.92 -1.68 -15.69
N TYR A 323 -8.22 -1.46 -15.80
CA TYR A 323 -9.09 -2.16 -16.75
C TYR A 323 -9.88 -1.22 -17.66
N ASP A 324 -10.51 -0.19 -17.10
CA ASP A 324 -11.34 0.73 -17.88
C ASP A 324 -10.49 1.83 -18.54
N ARG A 325 -10.77 2.12 -19.82
CA ARG A 325 -10.14 3.18 -20.62
C ARG A 325 -8.61 3.16 -20.53
N VAL A 326 -8.02 2.00 -20.79
CA VAL A 326 -6.57 1.77 -20.67
C VAL A 326 -5.79 2.79 -21.49
N GLU A 327 -6.19 3.03 -22.74
CA GLU A 327 -5.50 3.95 -23.67
C GLU A 327 -5.48 5.39 -23.15
N ASP A 328 -6.55 5.83 -22.48
CA ASP A 328 -6.69 7.20 -21.99
C ASP A 328 -6.00 7.41 -20.63
N ARG A 329 -5.88 6.34 -19.82
CA ARG A 329 -5.49 6.44 -18.40
C ARG A 329 -4.11 5.89 -18.10
N LEU A 330 -3.53 5.07 -18.98
CA LEU A 330 -2.28 4.35 -18.69
C LEU A 330 -1.12 5.29 -18.35
N GLU A 331 -0.96 6.39 -19.08
CA GLU A 331 0.10 7.37 -18.81
C GLU A 331 -0.03 7.96 -17.40
N GLU A 332 -1.24 8.37 -17.01
CA GLU A 332 -1.48 8.92 -15.68
C GLU A 332 -1.28 7.87 -14.58
N PHE A 333 -1.64 6.61 -14.82
CA PHE A 333 -1.37 5.50 -13.89
C PHE A 333 0.13 5.26 -13.73
N GLN A 334 0.91 5.23 -14.81
CA GLN A 334 2.36 5.05 -14.74
C GLN A 334 3.07 6.19 -14.01
N ASN A 335 2.49 7.39 -13.99
CA ASN A 335 3.01 8.52 -13.22
C ASN A 335 2.73 8.41 -11.70
N HIS A 336 1.75 7.61 -11.28
CA HIS A 336 1.30 7.51 -9.88
C HIS A 336 1.57 6.15 -9.23
N PHE A 337 1.70 5.10 -10.03
CA PHE A 337 1.98 3.73 -9.62
C PHE A 337 3.27 3.23 -10.25
N ASP A 338 4.05 2.49 -9.48
CA ASP A 338 5.34 1.97 -9.93
C ASP A 338 5.17 0.78 -10.89
N ILE A 339 4.13 -0.03 -10.60
CA ILE A 339 3.70 -1.17 -11.40
C ILE A 339 2.21 -0.99 -11.73
N VAL A 340 1.86 -1.10 -13.01
CA VAL A 340 0.47 -1.06 -13.49
C VAL A 340 0.13 -2.42 -14.10
N LEU A 341 -0.96 -3.02 -13.63
CA LEU A 341 -1.46 -4.32 -14.07
C LEU A 341 -2.69 -4.10 -14.96
N ILE A 342 -2.52 -4.33 -16.26
CA ILE A 342 -3.58 -4.13 -17.25
C ILE A 342 -4.44 -5.39 -17.33
N ASP A 343 -5.73 -5.22 -17.04
CA ASP A 343 -6.73 -6.29 -17.08
C ASP A 343 -6.32 -7.57 -16.32
N ASP A 344 -5.69 -7.38 -15.16
CA ASP A 344 -5.28 -8.49 -14.29
C ASP A 344 -6.37 -8.76 -13.23
N GLN A 345 -6.98 -9.95 -13.28
CA GLN A 345 -7.99 -10.40 -12.32
C GLN A 345 -7.40 -11.31 -11.22
N THR A 346 -6.08 -11.29 -11.05
CA THR A 346 -5.29 -12.10 -10.11
C THR A 346 -4.48 -11.24 -9.13
N MET A 347 -3.93 -11.89 -8.11
CA MET A 347 -2.94 -11.35 -7.18
C MET A 347 -1.57 -11.96 -7.43
N ASP A 348 -1.27 -12.47 -8.63
CA ASP A 348 -0.05 -13.24 -8.87
C ASP A 348 1.21 -12.39 -8.79
N VAL A 349 1.18 -11.17 -9.33
CA VAL A 349 2.30 -10.22 -9.18
C VAL A 349 2.53 -9.87 -7.71
N VAL A 350 1.46 -9.59 -6.97
CA VAL A 350 1.52 -9.26 -5.54
C VAL A 350 2.08 -10.44 -4.76
N ASN A 351 1.56 -11.65 -4.98
CA ASN A 351 2.03 -12.86 -4.31
C ASN A 351 3.48 -13.20 -4.68
N GLY A 352 3.88 -13.03 -5.94
CA GLY A 352 5.27 -13.27 -6.37
C GLY A 352 6.26 -12.32 -5.71
N ILE A 353 5.86 -11.07 -5.47
CA ILE A 353 6.66 -10.13 -4.67
C ILE A 353 6.69 -10.56 -3.20
N LEU A 354 5.55 -10.97 -2.63
CA LEU A 354 5.48 -11.43 -1.24
C LEU A 354 6.31 -12.70 -0.97
N ASP A 355 6.39 -13.62 -1.93
CA ASP A 355 7.21 -14.85 -1.84
C ASP A 355 8.71 -14.54 -1.68
N LEU A 356 9.16 -13.34 -2.05
CA LEU A 356 10.53 -12.89 -1.85
C LEU A 356 10.75 -12.24 -0.47
N ILE A 357 9.70 -11.72 0.15
CA ILE A 357 9.77 -10.89 1.36
C ILE A 357 9.47 -11.69 2.64
N LEU A 358 8.49 -12.61 2.58
CA LEU A 358 7.98 -13.38 3.71
C LEU A 358 8.81 -14.64 3.95
#